data_AF-A0A5A7W3Q8-F1
#
_entry.id   AF-A0A5A7W3Q8-F1
#
_cell.length_a   1.000
_cell.length_b   1.000
_cell.length_c   1.000
_cell.angle_alpha   90.00
_cell.angle_beta   90.00
_cell.angle_gamma   90.00
#
_symmetry.space_group_name_H-M   'P 1'
#
loop_
_entity.id
_entity.type
_entity.pdbx_description
1 polymer ?
#
loop_
_entity_poly.entity_id
_entity_poly.type
_entity_poly.pdbx_seq_one_letter_code
_entity_poly.pdbx_strand_id
1 'polypeptide(L)'
;MSEAPRDGQRILGHSARGGHLVSCYWELRPQALIGPNWVEERDSPIGYIDRYFDGWIGPREFRLLDSIAINRLLVAYIDDARAADNREALKMLEAGEG
;
A
#
# COMPACT_ATOMS: atom_id res chain seq x y z
N MET A 1 10.08 9.93 1.08
CA MET A 1 10.30 10.05 -0.38
C MET A 1 11.71 10.51 -0.79
N SER A 2 12.61 10.86 0.14
CA SER A 2 13.99 11.28 -0.17
C SER A 2 14.82 10.19 -0.88
N GLU A 3 14.55 8.93 -0.57
CA GLU A 3 15.27 7.75 -1.09
C GLU A 3 14.57 7.09 -2.29
N ALA A 4 13.42 7.63 -2.71
CA ALA A 4 12.66 7.08 -3.82
C ALA A 4 13.33 7.39 -5.18
N PRO A 5 13.32 6.44 -6.14
CA PRO A 5 13.95 6.62 -7.44
C PRO A 5 13.23 7.72 -8.22
N ARG A 6 14.02 8.64 -8.78
CA ARG A 6 13.55 9.80 -9.56
C ARG A 6 13.59 9.52 -11.07
N ASP A 7 13.26 8.30 -11.44
CA ASP A 7 13.35 7.77 -12.81
C ASP A 7 11.98 7.69 -13.51
N GLY A 8 10.91 8.13 -12.84
CA GLY A 8 9.54 8.09 -13.34
C GLY A 8 8.83 6.76 -13.08
N GLN A 9 9.47 5.82 -12.38
CA GLN A 9 8.77 4.63 -11.90
C GLN A 9 7.67 5.02 -10.89
N ARG A 10 6.53 4.32 -10.98
CA ARG A 10 5.45 4.43 -10.00
C ARG A 10 5.88 3.83 -8.69
N ILE A 11 5.58 4.52 -7.61
CA ILE A 11 5.79 4.05 -6.24
C ILE A 11 4.51 4.28 -5.44
N LEU A 12 4.34 3.55 -4.35
CA LEU A 12 3.30 3.81 -3.36
C LEU A 12 3.91 4.55 -2.17
N GLY A 13 3.28 5.63 -1.72
CA GLY A 13 3.71 6.39 -0.55
C GLY A 13 2.54 7.03 0.19
N HIS A 14 2.79 7.57 1.38
CA HIS A 14 1.76 8.24 2.18
C HIS A 14 1.48 9.67 1.71
N SER A 15 0.21 10.00 1.55
CA SER A 15 -0.26 11.35 1.29
C SER A 15 -0.04 12.25 2.50
N ALA A 16 0.60 13.40 2.28
CA ALA A 16 0.81 14.42 3.32
C ALA A 16 -0.50 15.02 3.85
N ARG A 17 -1.62 14.91 3.11
CA ARG A 17 -2.90 15.53 3.48
C ARG A 17 -3.84 14.64 4.26
N GLY A 18 -3.56 13.34 4.38
CA GLY A 18 -4.51 12.44 5.03
C GLY A 18 -3.97 11.07 5.39
N GLY A 19 -2.66 10.83 5.29
CA GLY A 19 -2.03 9.56 5.69
C GLY A 19 -2.45 8.34 4.85
N HIS A 20 -3.38 8.48 3.91
CA HIS A 20 -3.76 7.43 2.97
C HIS A 20 -2.65 7.22 1.94
N LEU A 21 -2.58 6.00 1.42
CA LEU A 21 -1.60 5.63 0.41
C LEU A 21 -2.02 6.16 -0.95
N VAL A 22 -1.05 6.68 -1.69
CA VAL A 22 -1.25 7.17 -3.05
C VAL A 22 -0.16 6.60 -3.96
N SER A 23 -0.55 6.28 -5.20
CA SER A 23 0.41 6.02 -6.27
C SER A 23 0.99 7.36 -6.70
N CYS A 24 2.31 7.46 -6.77
CA CYS A 24 2.97 8.65 -7.27
C CYS A 24 4.18 8.29 -8.14
N TYR A 25 4.56 9.23 -8.99
CA TYR A 25 5.73 9.09 -9.86
C TYR A 25 6.47 10.41 -9.97
N TRP A 26 7.77 10.33 -10.26
CA TRP A 26 8.60 11.51 -10.46
C TRP A 26 8.45 12.03 -11.90
N GLU A 27 8.04 13.29 -12.05
CA GLU A 27 7.85 13.93 -13.35
C GLU A 27 8.81 15.12 -13.51
N LEU A 28 9.49 15.21 -14.65
CA LEU A 28 10.45 16.30 -14.92
C LEU A 28 9.78 17.64 -15.25
N ARG A 29 8.56 17.59 -15.82
CA ARG A 29 7.80 18.78 -16.27
C ARG A 29 6.31 18.65 -15.94
N PRO A 30 5.94 18.58 -14.65
CA PRO A 30 4.54 18.53 -14.23
C PRO A 30 3.78 19.77 -14.72
N GLN A 31 2.58 19.60 -15.27
CA GLN A 31 1.80 20.67 -15.89
C GLN A 31 1.45 21.83 -14.92
N ALA A 32 1.41 21.58 -13.61
CA ALA A 32 0.96 22.54 -12.60
C ALA A 32 2.06 23.00 -11.63
N LEU A 33 3.33 22.58 -11.82
CA LEU A 33 4.41 22.87 -10.89
C LEU A 33 5.67 23.34 -11.63
N ILE A 34 6.47 24.17 -10.96
CA ILE A 34 7.74 24.66 -11.51
C ILE A 34 8.83 23.62 -11.22
N GLY A 35 9.36 23.02 -12.28
CA GLY A 35 10.46 22.06 -12.21
C GLY A 35 10.03 20.63 -11.83
N PRO A 36 10.99 19.70 -11.77
CA PRO A 36 10.70 18.30 -11.48
C PRO A 36 10.05 18.10 -10.11
N ASN A 37 8.99 17.27 -10.05
CA ASN A 37 8.26 17.04 -8.81
C ASN A 37 7.58 15.66 -8.78
N TRP A 38 7.17 15.24 -7.58
CA TRP A 38 6.31 14.07 -7.39
C TRP A 38 4.88 14.41 -7.75
N VAL A 39 4.27 13.59 -8.61
CA VAL A 39 2.88 13.74 -9.05
C VAL A 39 2.07 12.55 -8.54
N GLU A 40 0.89 12.84 -7.98
CA GLU A 40 -0.07 11.85 -7.51
C GLU A 40 -0.91 11.32 -8.68
N GLU A 41 -0.99 10.00 -8.84
CA GLU A 41 -1.83 9.31 -9.82
C GLU A 41 -3.20 9.03 -9.18
N ARG A 42 -4.18 9.89 -9.49
CA ARG A 42 -5.49 9.92 -8.82
C ARG A 42 -6.38 8.68 -9.03
N ASP A 43 -6.13 7.91 -10.09
CA ASP A 43 -6.96 6.77 -10.50
C ASP A 43 -6.20 5.44 -10.46
N SER A 44 -5.20 5.32 -9.58
CA SER A 44 -4.41 4.09 -9.50
C SER A 44 -5.25 2.92 -8.93
N PRO A 45 -5.34 1.79 -9.63
CA PRO A 45 -6.15 0.64 -9.21
C PRO A 45 -5.51 -0.19 -8.08
N ILE A 46 -4.40 0.26 -7.49
CA ILE A 46 -3.52 -0.57 -6.66
C ILE A 46 -3.91 -0.44 -5.17
N GLY A 47 -4.20 -1.60 -4.57
CA GLY A 47 -4.80 -1.75 -3.26
C GLY A 47 -3.86 -1.68 -2.06
N TYR A 48 -4.48 -2.00 -0.91
CA TYR A 48 -4.02 -1.92 0.48
C TYR A 48 -2.52 -2.22 0.69
N ILE A 49 -1.78 -1.25 1.25
CA ILE A 49 -0.52 -1.52 1.97
C ILE A 49 -0.80 -1.34 3.46
N ASP A 50 -0.16 -2.18 4.25
CA ASP A 50 -0.18 -2.11 5.71
C ASP A 50 0.22 -0.70 6.21
N ARG A 51 -0.58 -0.14 7.12
CA ARG A 51 -0.34 1.14 7.81
C ARG A 51 0.99 1.22 8.56
N TYR A 52 1.63 0.07 8.83
CA TYR A 52 2.94 0.00 9.49
C TYR A 52 4.12 0.10 8.51
N PHE A 53 3.87 0.22 7.20
CA PHE A 53 4.91 0.40 6.21
C PHE A 53 5.42 1.85 6.18
N ASP A 54 6.66 2.07 6.58
CA ASP A 54 7.34 3.36 6.44
C ASP A 54 8.35 3.28 5.27
N GLY A 55 7.96 3.81 4.11
CA GLY A 55 8.82 3.77 2.92
C GLY A 55 8.07 4.05 1.61
N TRP A 56 8.68 3.58 0.51
CA TRP A 56 8.04 3.49 -0.79
C TRP A 56 8.20 2.07 -1.34
N ILE A 57 7.24 1.60 -2.13
CA ILE A 57 7.32 0.26 -2.73
C ILE A 57 7.24 0.36 -4.25
N GLY A 58 8.15 -0.34 -4.93
CA GLY A 58 8.07 -0.56 -6.36
C GLY A 58 6.99 -1.60 -6.67
N PRO A 59 5.94 -1.28 -7.48
CA PRO A 59 4.92 -2.24 -7.87
C PRO A 59 5.47 -3.51 -8.54
N ARG A 60 6.64 -3.41 -9.18
CA ARG A 60 7.34 -4.54 -9.81
C ARG A 60 7.98 -5.51 -8.83
N GLU A 61 8.22 -5.06 -7.59
CA GLU A 61 8.77 -5.90 -6.52
C GLU A 61 7.67 -6.72 -5.84
N PHE A 62 6.40 -6.29 -5.98
CA PHE A 62 5.28 -7.12 -5.58
C PHE A 62 5.11 -8.28 -6.53
N ARG A 63 5.23 -9.49 -5.98
CA ARG A 63 4.69 -10.68 -6.63
C ARG A 63 3.17 -10.60 -6.52
N LEU A 64 2.48 -10.57 -7.66
CA LEU A 64 1.03 -10.73 -7.69
C LEU A 64 0.68 -12.04 -6.98
N LEU A 65 -0.05 -11.93 -5.88
CA LEU A 65 -0.55 -13.08 -5.15
C LEU A 65 -1.79 -13.59 -5.89
N ASP A 66 -1.78 -14.87 -6.25
CA ASP A 66 -3.00 -15.53 -6.69
C ASP A 66 -3.96 -15.69 -5.50
N SER A 67 -5.22 -16.03 -5.79
CA SER A 67 -6.25 -16.22 -4.76
C SER A 67 -5.86 -17.30 -3.73
N ILE A 68 -5.06 -18.28 -4.13
CA ILE A 68 -4.56 -19.34 -3.24
C ILE A 68 -3.57 -18.76 -2.23
N ALA A 69 -2.64 -17.92 -2.68
CA ALA A 69 -1.66 -17.26 -1.84
C ALA A 69 -2.30 -16.26 -0.88
N ILE A 70 -3.33 -15.51 -1.35
CA ILE A 70 -4.14 -14.63 -0.50
C ILE A 70 -4.82 -15.44 0.61
N ASN A 71 -5.49 -16.55 0.27
CA ASN A 71 -6.15 -17.40 1.25
C ASN A 71 -5.18 -17.95 2.30
N ARG A 72 -3.97 -18.36 1.88
CA ARG A 72 -2.94 -18.85 2.80
C ARG A 72 -2.48 -17.77 3.78
N LEU A 73 -2.30 -16.54 3.30
CA LEU A 73 -1.92 -15.41 4.15
C LEU A 73 -3.03 -15.06 5.14
N LEU A 74 -4.29 -15.09 4.71
CA LEU A 74 -5.44 -14.88 5.60
C LEU A 74 -5.49 -15.94 6.70
N VAL A 75 -5.31 -17.22 6.36
CA VAL A 75 -5.28 -18.30 7.36
C VAL A 75 -4.14 -18.08 8.35
N ALA A 76 -2.93 -17.78 7.87
CA ALA A 76 -1.77 -17.52 8.73
C ALA A 76 -2.02 -16.33 9.68
N TYR A 77 -2.59 -15.24 9.18
CA TYR A 77 -2.95 -14.08 9.99
C TYR A 77 -3.96 -14.41 11.10
N ILE A 78 -4.97 -15.24 10.78
CA ILE A 78 -5.97 -15.68 11.77
C ILE A 78 -5.33 -16.58 12.84
N ASP A 79 -4.46 -17.50 12.43
CA ASP A 79 -3.77 -18.40 13.35
C ASP A 79 -2.84 -17.62 14.30
N ASP A 80 -2.10 -16.64 13.78
CA ASP A 80 -1.27 -15.74 14.58
C ASP A 80 -2.11 -14.88 15.54
N ALA A 81 -3.24 -14.34 15.07
CA ALA A 81 -4.16 -13.58 15.90
C ALA A 81 -4.75 -14.42 17.05
N ARG A 82 -5.07 -15.70 16.79
CA ARG A 82 -5.50 -16.65 17.82
C ARG A 82 -4.38 -16.97 18.81
N ALA A 83 -3.17 -17.24 18.31
CA ALA A 83 -2.02 -17.53 19.15
C ALA A 83 -1.67 -16.36 20.09
N ALA A 84 -1.91 -15.12 19.64
CA ALA A 84 -1.67 -13.90 20.41
C ALA A 84 -2.87 -13.43 21.27
N ASP A 85 -4.00 -14.15 21.30
CA ASP A 85 -5.29 -13.69 21.88
C ASP A 85 -5.66 -12.26 21.42
N ASN A 86 -5.40 -11.93 20.16
CA ASN A 86 -5.67 -10.61 19.59
C ASN A 86 -7.17 -10.45 19.28
N ARG A 87 -7.93 -10.09 20.32
CA ARG A 87 -9.40 -9.97 20.26
C ARG A 87 -9.90 -8.89 19.30
N GLU A 88 -9.11 -7.86 19.01
CA GLU A 88 -9.49 -6.82 18.05
C GLU A 88 -9.47 -7.37 16.63
N ALA A 89 -8.39 -8.07 16.26
CA ALA A 89 -8.28 -8.74 14.96
C ALA A 89 -9.34 -9.82 14.77
N LEU A 90 -9.65 -10.59 15.83
CA LEU A 90 -10.66 -11.65 15.77
C LEU A 90 -12.09 -11.11 15.63
N LYS A 91 -12.43 -10.00 16.30
CA LYS A 91 -13.74 -9.34 16.15
C LYS A 91 -14.01 -8.85 14.72
N MET A 92 -12.98 -8.44 14.00
CA MET A 92 -13.12 -8.03 12.60
C MET A 92 -13.55 -9.17 11.68
N LEU A 93 -13.24 -10.42 12.04
CA LEU A 93 -13.66 -11.61 11.30
C LEU A 93 -15.14 -11.94 11.56
N GLU A 94 -15.60 -11.73 12.79
CA GLU A 94 -16.99 -11.99 13.20
C GLU A 94 -17.97 -10.95 12.63
N ALA A 95 -17.52 -9.72 12.37
CA ALA A 95 -18.35 -8.65 11.82
C ALA A 95 -18.68 -8.79 10.32
N GLY A 96 -18.09 -9.79 9.63
CA GLY A 96 -18.27 -10.02 8.18
C GLY A 96 -19.40 -11.00 7.82
N GLU A 97 -20.10 -11.59 8.78
CA GLU A 97 -21.22 -12.53 8.55
C GLU A 97 -22.58 -11.82 8.31
N GLY A 98 -22.60 -10.80 7.44
CA GLY A 98 -23.79 -10.03 7.07
C GLY A 98 -24.21 -10.22 5.62
#